data_AF-A0A518CUC8-F1
#
_entry.id   AF-A0A518CUC8-F1
#
_cell.length_a   1.000
_cell.length_b   1.000
_cell.length_c   1.000
_cell.angle_alpha   90.00
_cell.angle_beta   90.00
_cell.angle_gamma   90.00
#
_symmetry.space_group_name_H-M   'P 1'
#
loop_
_entity.id
_entity.type
_entity.pdbx_description
1 polymer ?
#
loop_
_entity_poly.entity_id
_entity_poly.type
_entity_poly.pdbx_seq_one_letter_code
_entity_poly.pdbx_strand_id
1 'polypeptide(L)'
;MAASFAGARNLDERRRRRLASASEEMAVPPTRRTPSAAPSSNEENSSYKVASVALFPVRKLISPRTFKHSLVATLLFVVGGLLLVAGLHLETHPEQFGPGFQSLFNFETGRAVNYFSGGLMTLAGQVAFLVWWARSRSLHDYNGSYRVWAWASTFGIVFGFCLLTEAHVAFSLTVFWLWNMEFWKQDVLCWLAPTLVITGGLFWPLRHDMFECKPSRSLFALAAGCWVIVAFMQIGFDFPGTNNQQAAHAAIGMIGALAFFMSMLLHARFVLYETAEAPVVVQKPSALNIVRERLGDVLGLFTGRLAEWQHQREINRQNKPKKEKKKVEQPQAKDKPVAKKAKPTAEVDQADEIEEKEEAPKKKPRFRLKSDSVNTEDPASSSDDDSQWEEVEEDDSESYPMDSELENMSRKDRKKLKKMQRQQTRKAS
;
A
#
# COMPACT_ATOMS: atom_id res chain seq x y z
N MET A 1 -14.66 -11.03 29.23
CA MET A 1 -14.03 -10.73 27.93
C MET A 1 -14.30 -9.27 27.58
N ALA A 2 -13.36 -8.37 27.86
CA ALA A 2 -13.47 -6.98 27.43
C ALA A 2 -13.27 -6.91 25.91
N ALA A 3 -14.24 -6.36 25.18
CA ALA A 3 -14.10 -6.12 23.75
C ALA A 3 -13.08 -5.00 23.53
N SER A 4 -11.80 -5.36 23.40
CA SER A 4 -10.77 -4.43 22.95
C SER A 4 -11.12 -3.98 21.54
N PHE A 5 -11.55 -2.74 21.39
CA PHE A 5 -11.77 -2.11 20.09
C PHE A 5 -10.46 -2.19 19.29
N ALA A 6 -10.50 -2.66 18.04
CA ALA A 6 -9.29 -2.89 17.22
C ALA A 6 -8.41 -1.63 17.00
N GLY A 7 -8.90 -0.45 17.40
CA GLY A 7 -8.14 0.80 17.42
C GLY A 7 -7.52 1.20 18.77
N ALA A 8 -7.94 0.61 19.90
CA ALA A 8 -7.50 1.05 21.24
C ALA A 8 -5.98 0.89 21.42
N ARG A 9 -5.43 -0.25 21.00
CA ARG A 9 -3.98 -0.51 21.03
C ARG A 9 -3.16 0.48 20.18
N ASN A 10 -3.75 1.03 19.11
CA ASN A 10 -3.07 2.05 18.30
C ASN A 10 -3.06 3.41 18.99
N LEU A 11 -4.11 3.74 19.76
CA LEU A 11 -4.19 4.97 20.52
C LEU A 11 -3.22 4.96 21.70
N ASP A 12 -3.11 3.84 22.41
CA ASP A 12 -2.18 3.69 23.53
C ASP A 12 -0.73 3.79 23.09
N GLU A 13 -0.35 3.12 22.00
CA GLU A 13 0.99 3.21 21.43
C GLU A 13 1.31 4.67 21.01
N ARG A 14 0.35 5.35 20.37
CA ARG A 14 0.49 6.76 19.99
C ARG A 14 0.64 7.67 21.22
N ARG A 15 -0.14 7.43 22.27
CA ARG A 15 -0.07 8.16 23.54
C ARG A 15 1.28 7.95 24.21
N ARG A 16 1.75 6.70 24.30
CA ARG A 16 3.05 6.33 24.88
C ARG A 16 4.20 7.04 24.16
N ARG A 17 4.19 7.06 22.82
CA ARG A 17 5.20 7.77 22.02
C ARG A 17 5.18 9.28 22.24
N ARG A 18 4.00 9.88 22.39
CA ARG A 18 3.86 11.32 22.69
C ARG A 18 4.40 11.68 24.07
N LEU A 19 4.14 10.83 25.08
CA LEU A 19 4.66 11.04 26.43
C LEU A 19 6.20 10.91 26.44
N ALA A 20 6.75 9.90 25.75
CA ALA A 20 8.19 9.74 25.61
C ALA A 20 8.84 10.95 24.91
N SER A 21 8.28 11.40 23.78
CA SER A 21 8.82 12.59 23.07
C SER A 21 8.71 13.86 23.89
N ALA A 22 7.62 14.05 24.64
CA ALA A 22 7.44 15.23 25.51
C ALA A 22 8.47 15.24 26.65
N SER A 23 8.77 14.09 27.24
CA SER A 23 9.82 13.99 28.27
C SER A 23 11.22 14.27 27.73
N GLU A 24 11.52 13.87 26.48
CA GLU A 24 12.81 14.17 25.85
C GLU A 24 12.94 15.67 25.52
N GLU A 25 11.85 16.32 25.10
CA GLU A 25 11.81 17.76 24.86
C GLU A 25 12.00 18.58 26.16
N MET A 26 11.43 18.13 27.27
CA MET A 26 11.61 18.77 28.60
C MET A 26 12.99 18.51 29.21
N ALA A 27 13.64 17.38 28.89
CA ALA A 27 14.93 17.00 29.45
C ALA A 27 16.12 17.77 28.84
N VAL A 28 15.91 18.49 27.73
CA VAL A 28 16.91 19.41 27.20
C VAL A 28 16.85 20.69 28.05
N PRO A 29 17.83 20.94 28.96
CA PRO A 29 17.82 22.13 29.77
C PRO A 29 17.75 23.35 28.84
N PRO A 30 16.98 24.41 29.17
CA PRO A 30 16.89 25.59 28.35
C PRO A 30 18.29 26.21 28.26
N THR A 31 19.04 25.86 27.22
CA THR A 31 20.31 26.51 26.91
C THR A 31 19.97 27.97 26.71
N ARG A 32 20.40 28.78 27.67
CA ARG A 32 20.24 30.24 27.73
C ARG A 32 20.41 30.79 26.32
N ARG A 33 19.30 31.17 25.69
CA ARG A 33 19.27 31.77 24.35
C ARG A 33 20.12 33.04 24.42
N THR A 34 21.40 32.95 24.05
CA THR A 34 22.19 34.13 23.77
C THR A 34 21.59 34.75 22.52
N PRO A 35 21.10 36.01 22.57
CA PRO A 35 20.61 36.71 21.40
C PRO A 35 21.80 37.05 20.50
N SER A 36 22.23 36.08 19.70
CA SER A 36 23.29 36.27 18.71
C SER A 36 22.65 36.32 17.33
N ALA A 37 22.72 37.51 16.74
CA ALA A 37 22.63 37.86 15.33
C ALA A 37 21.84 36.92 14.38
N ALA A 38 20.74 37.45 13.84
CA ALA A 38 20.06 37.08 12.59
C ALA A 38 20.25 35.61 12.10
N PRO A 39 19.25 34.74 12.27
CA PRO A 39 19.32 33.37 11.79
C PRO A 39 19.38 33.34 10.26
N SER A 40 20.52 32.91 9.71
CA SER A 40 20.59 32.48 8.32
C SER A 40 19.70 31.24 8.16
N SER A 41 18.64 31.36 7.36
CA SER A 41 17.52 30.41 7.19
C SER A 41 17.86 29.03 6.60
N ASN A 42 19.10 28.57 6.69
CA ASN A 42 19.56 27.32 6.05
C ASN A 42 20.15 26.27 7.01
N GLU A 43 20.33 26.55 8.30
CA GLU A 43 21.03 25.60 9.20
C GLU A 43 20.13 24.81 10.18
N GLU A 44 18.85 25.15 10.30
CA GLU A 44 17.95 24.60 11.34
C GLU A 44 17.58 23.12 11.17
N ASN A 45 17.86 22.49 10.02
CA ASN A 45 17.50 21.08 9.76
C ASN A 45 18.62 20.06 10.01
N SER A 46 19.82 20.47 10.45
CA SER A 46 20.99 19.58 10.47
C SER A 46 21.36 18.98 11.83
N SER A 47 20.74 19.43 12.93
CA SER A 47 21.22 19.11 14.29
C SER A 47 20.26 18.29 15.16
N TYR A 48 19.31 17.56 14.57
CA TYR A 48 18.79 16.35 15.22
C TYR A 48 19.86 15.24 15.07
N LYS A 49 21.00 15.43 15.75
CA LYS A 49 22.01 14.38 15.88
C LYS A 49 21.30 13.20 16.53
N VAL A 50 21.22 12.12 15.76
CA VAL A 50 20.71 10.77 16.04
C VAL A 50 21.20 10.25 17.41
N ALA A 51 20.67 10.82 18.51
CA ALA A 51 21.21 10.62 19.85
C ALA A 51 20.78 9.28 20.45
N SER A 52 19.73 8.64 19.94
CA SER A 52 19.13 7.46 20.59
C SER A 52 19.40 6.11 19.92
N VAL A 53 20.12 6.05 18.78
CA VAL A 53 20.40 4.77 18.08
C VAL A 53 21.73 4.12 18.52
N ALA A 54 22.49 4.77 19.41
CA ALA A 54 23.82 4.32 19.83
C ALA A 54 23.85 2.91 20.47
N LEU A 55 22.72 2.42 20.99
CA LEU A 55 22.63 1.13 21.70
C LEU A 55 22.21 -0.06 20.82
N PHE A 56 22.11 0.09 19.50
CA PHE A 56 21.67 -1.03 18.65
C PHE A 56 22.83 -2.00 18.33
N PRO A 57 22.82 -3.26 18.83
CA PRO A 57 23.87 -4.24 18.52
C PRO A 57 23.92 -4.58 17.01
N VAL A 58 22.80 -4.38 16.31
CA VAL A 58 22.64 -4.60 14.87
C VAL A 58 23.52 -3.65 14.02
N ARG A 59 24.00 -2.53 14.59
CA ARG A 59 24.87 -1.59 13.86
C ARG A 59 26.18 -2.23 13.41
N LYS A 60 26.65 -3.27 14.12
CA LYS A 60 27.84 -4.03 13.72
C LYS A 60 27.59 -4.96 12.53
N LEU A 61 26.33 -5.37 12.29
CA LEU A 61 25.96 -6.30 11.22
C LEU A 61 25.98 -5.63 9.85
N ILE A 62 25.48 -4.39 9.76
CA ILE A 62 25.42 -3.64 8.49
C ILE A 62 26.50 -2.56 8.50
N SER A 63 27.49 -2.68 7.62
CA SER A 63 28.57 -1.71 7.49
C SER A 63 28.07 -0.33 7.01
N PRO A 64 28.59 0.79 7.56
CA PRO A 64 28.26 2.13 7.07
C PRO A 64 28.87 2.42 5.69
N ARG A 65 30.01 1.77 5.39
CA ARG A 65 30.78 2.02 4.16
C ARG A 65 30.11 1.37 2.95
N THR A 66 29.76 2.19 1.96
CA THR A 66 29.04 1.79 0.74
C THR A 66 29.80 0.79 -0.11
N PHE A 67 31.13 0.87 -0.16
CA PHE A 67 31.94 -0.05 -0.96
C PHE A 67 31.79 -1.52 -0.54
N LYS A 68 31.51 -1.81 0.74
CA LYS A 68 31.29 -3.19 1.21
C LYS A 68 30.01 -3.77 0.61
N HIS A 69 28.96 -2.96 0.51
CA HIS A 69 27.71 -3.37 -0.16
C HIS A 69 27.92 -3.58 -1.65
N SER A 70 28.74 -2.75 -2.29
CA SER A 70 29.15 -2.96 -3.68
C SER A 70 29.90 -4.28 -3.87
N LEU A 71 30.83 -4.62 -2.96
CA LEU A 71 31.56 -5.89 -3.00
C LEU A 71 30.62 -7.09 -2.86
N VAL A 72 29.65 -7.02 -1.93
CA VAL A 72 28.61 -8.06 -1.80
C VAL A 72 27.78 -8.18 -3.07
N ALA A 73 27.35 -7.05 -3.66
CA ALA A 73 26.60 -7.06 -4.91
C ALA A 73 27.39 -7.70 -6.05
N THR A 74 28.67 -7.33 -6.21
CA THR A 74 29.56 -7.90 -7.24
C THR A 74 29.78 -9.38 -7.01
N LEU A 75 30.03 -9.82 -5.77
CA LEU A 75 30.21 -11.23 -5.45
C LEU A 75 28.95 -12.05 -5.81
N LEU A 76 27.77 -11.59 -5.38
CA LEU A 76 26.50 -12.26 -5.69
C LEU A 76 26.18 -12.23 -7.18
N PHE A 77 26.52 -11.15 -7.89
CA PHE A 77 26.38 -11.06 -9.34
C PHE A 77 27.28 -12.08 -10.06
N VAL A 78 28.54 -12.21 -9.64
CA VAL A 78 29.48 -13.22 -10.17
C VAL A 78 28.95 -14.62 -9.90
N VAL A 79 28.45 -14.91 -8.70
CA VAL A 79 27.84 -16.21 -8.39
C VAL A 79 26.64 -16.48 -9.30
N GLY A 80 25.71 -15.54 -9.45
CA GLY A 80 24.57 -15.68 -10.38
C GLY A 80 25.00 -15.88 -11.84
N GLY A 81 26.04 -15.17 -12.29
CA GLY A 81 26.63 -15.35 -13.61
C GLY A 81 27.26 -16.73 -13.81
N LEU A 82 27.97 -17.25 -12.81
CA LEU A 82 28.53 -18.61 -12.84
C LEU A 82 27.44 -19.68 -12.89
N LEU A 83 26.33 -19.49 -12.16
CA LEU A 83 25.18 -20.40 -12.24
C LEU A 83 24.57 -20.42 -13.65
N LEU A 84 24.44 -19.26 -14.31
CA LEU A 84 23.96 -19.19 -15.70
C LEU A 84 24.92 -19.86 -16.68
N VAL A 85 26.22 -19.58 -16.58
CA VAL A 85 27.23 -20.19 -17.45
C VAL A 85 27.25 -21.70 -17.27
N ALA A 86 27.14 -22.19 -16.03
CA ALA A 86 27.06 -23.63 -15.75
C ALA A 86 25.81 -24.27 -16.37
N GLY A 87 24.63 -23.63 -16.27
CA GLY A 87 23.41 -24.12 -16.89
C GLY A 87 23.47 -24.13 -18.43
N LEU A 88 24.02 -23.08 -19.03
CA LEU A 88 24.23 -23.01 -20.48
C LEU A 88 25.23 -24.06 -20.98
N HIS A 89 26.33 -24.24 -20.25
CA HIS A 89 27.34 -25.24 -20.60
C HIS A 89 26.77 -26.67 -20.46
N LEU A 90 25.96 -26.93 -19.44
CA LEU A 90 25.23 -28.19 -19.26
C LEU A 90 24.32 -28.52 -20.44
N GLU A 91 23.60 -27.52 -20.95
CA GLU A 91 22.69 -27.69 -22.10
C GLU A 91 23.45 -28.04 -23.38
N THR A 92 24.65 -27.48 -23.57
CA THR A 92 25.51 -27.76 -24.73
C THR A 92 26.26 -29.09 -24.65
N HIS A 93 26.64 -29.53 -23.44
CA HIS A 93 27.50 -30.70 -23.23
C HIS A 93 27.00 -31.57 -22.06
N PRO A 94 25.78 -32.13 -22.12
CA PRO A 94 25.19 -32.87 -21.01
C PRO A 94 26.00 -34.12 -20.61
N GLU A 95 26.73 -34.72 -21.56
CA GLU A 95 27.56 -35.92 -21.36
C GLU A 95 28.75 -35.72 -20.42
N GLN A 96 29.18 -34.48 -20.20
CA GLN A 96 30.31 -34.15 -19.32
C GLN A 96 29.91 -34.09 -17.83
N PHE A 97 28.60 -34.09 -17.54
CA PHE A 97 28.07 -33.90 -16.19
C PHE A 97 27.39 -35.15 -15.65
N GLY A 98 27.62 -35.44 -14.37
CA GLY A 98 26.88 -36.48 -13.67
C GLY A 98 25.41 -36.10 -13.46
N PRO A 99 24.52 -37.09 -13.22
CA PRO A 99 23.07 -36.86 -13.11
C PRO A 99 22.68 -35.89 -11.99
N GLY A 100 23.48 -35.84 -10.90
CA GLY A 100 23.27 -34.87 -9.82
C GLY A 100 23.51 -33.41 -10.24
N PHE A 101 24.56 -33.16 -11.05
CA PHE A 101 24.83 -31.83 -11.59
C PHE A 101 23.79 -31.42 -12.64
N GLN A 102 23.39 -32.37 -13.49
CA GLN A 102 22.30 -32.16 -14.43
C GLN A 102 21.02 -31.72 -13.70
N SER A 103 20.60 -32.44 -12.65
CA SER A 103 19.41 -32.06 -11.87
C SER A 103 19.55 -30.72 -11.13
N LEU A 104 20.76 -30.26 -10.81
CA LEU A 104 20.98 -29.02 -10.07
C LEU A 104 20.95 -27.80 -10.99
N PHE A 105 21.59 -27.90 -12.17
CA PHE A 105 21.82 -26.78 -13.09
C PHE A 105 20.89 -26.77 -14.31
N ASN A 106 20.09 -27.82 -14.56
CA ASN A 106 19.11 -27.81 -15.63
C ASN A 106 18.06 -26.72 -15.39
N PHE A 107 17.89 -25.82 -16.35
CA PHE A 107 16.93 -24.72 -16.31
C PHE A 107 15.46 -25.17 -16.25
N GLU A 108 15.14 -26.38 -16.72
CA GLU A 108 13.78 -26.95 -16.62
C GLU A 108 13.38 -27.18 -15.16
N THR A 109 14.30 -27.74 -14.37
CA THR A 109 14.08 -27.96 -12.93
C THR A 109 14.37 -26.69 -12.13
N GLY A 110 15.29 -25.86 -12.60
CA GLY A 110 15.61 -24.56 -12.02
C GLY A 110 16.15 -24.61 -10.58
N ARG A 111 16.60 -25.75 -10.05
CA ARG A 111 16.92 -25.90 -8.62
C ARG A 111 17.98 -24.91 -8.11
N ALA A 112 19.12 -24.80 -8.78
CA ALA A 112 20.16 -23.85 -8.38
C ALA A 112 19.67 -22.39 -8.46
N VAL A 113 18.90 -22.08 -9.50
CA VAL A 113 18.30 -20.74 -9.72
C VAL A 113 17.29 -20.42 -8.62
N ASN A 114 16.47 -21.41 -8.22
CA ASN A 114 15.50 -21.32 -7.13
C ASN A 114 16.20 -21.18 -5.78
N TYR A 115 17.30 -21.91 -5.53
CA TYR A 115 18.09 -21.76 -4.31
C TYR A 115 18.74 -20.39 -4.20
N PHE A 116 19.31 -19.89 -5.28
CA PHE A 116 19.89 -18.54 -5.31
C PHE A 116 18.82 -17.47 -5.10
N SER A 117 17.76 -17.49 -5.91
CA SER A 117 16.71 -16.47 -5.88
C SER A 117 15.88 -16.53 -4.59
N GLY A 118 15.49 -17.74 -4.16
CA GLY A 118 14.79 -17.99 -2.91
C GLY A 118 15.63 -17.60 -1.69
N GLY A 119 16.92 -17.93 -1.68
CA GLY A 119 17.86 -17.52 -0.64
C GLY A 119 17.98 -16.00 -0.54
N LEU A 120 18.12 -15.30 -1.68
CA LEU A 120 18.15 -13.84 -1.72
C LEU A 120 16.82 -13.21 -1.27
N MET A 121 15.68 -13.79 -1.61
CA MET A 121 14.37 -13.36 -1.11
C MET A 121 14.26 -13.51 0.41
N THR A 122 14.67 -14.65 0.96
CA THR A 122 14.67 -14.87 2.41
C THR A 122 15.60 -13.88 3.12
N LEU A 123 16.80 -13.66 2.61
CA LEU A 123 17.73 -12.66 3.15
C LEU A 123 17.17 -11.24 3.04
N ALA A 124 16.52 -10.90 1.93
CA ALA A 124 15.86 -9.60 1.78
C ALA A 124 14.71 -9.41 2.78
N GLY A 125 13.93 -10.47 3.04
CA GLY A 125 12.93 -10.49 4.10
C GLY A 125 13.53 -10.28 5.50
N GLN A 126 14.66 -10.93 5.81
CA GLN A 126 15.39 -10.69 7.06
C GLN A 126 15.90 -9.26 7.18
N VAL A 127 16.40 -8.67 6.09
CA VAL A 127 16.82 -7.26 6.10
C VAL A 127 15.62 -6.32 6.28
N ALA A 128 14.48 -6.61 5.64
CA ALA A 128 13.24 -5.87 5.85
C ALA A 128 12.75 -5.99 7.31
N PHE A 129 12.94 -7.14 7.96
CA PHE A 129 12.68 -7.31 9.40
C PHE A 129 13.55 -6.38 10.25
N LEU A 130 14.83 -6.23 9.90
CA LEU A 130 15.73 -5.28 10.59
C LEU A 130 15.28 -3.83 10.40
N VAL A 131 14.80 -3.47 9.21
CA VAL A 131 14.22 -2.14 8.95
C VAL A 131 12.97 -1.92 9.80
N TRP A 132 12.05 -2.89 9.81
CA TRP A 132 10.86 -2.87 10.66
C TRP A 132 11.24 -2.67 12.13
N TRP A 133 12.21 -3.45 12.62
CA TRP A 133 12.64 -3.38 14.01
C TRP A 133 13.25 -2.01 14.34
N ALA A 134 14.15 -1.50 13.50
CA ALA A 134 14.75 -0.18 13.68
C ALA A 134 13.67 0.93 13.72
N ARG A 135 12.74 0.92 12.75
CA ARG A 135 11.66 1.93 12.67
C ARG A 135 10.61 1.79 13.77
N SER A 136 10.37 0.58 14.27
CA SER A 136 9.39 0.36 15.35
C SER A 136 9.72 1.14 16.63
N ARG A 137 11.00 1.48 16.82
CA ARG A 137 11.51 2.26 17.96
C ARG A 137 11.57 3.77 17.70
N SER A 138 11.31 4.23 16.48
CA SER A 138 11.22 5.67 16.20
C SER A 138 10.02 6.27 16.94
N LEU A 139 10.26 7.33 17.71
CA LEU A 139 9.21 8.06 18.43
C LEU A 139 8.30 8.87 17.49
N HIS A 140 8.80 9.23 16.31
CA HIS A 140 8.13 10.13 15.37
C HIS A 140 7.23 9.43 14.34
N ASP A 141 7.30 8.09 14.20
CA ASP A 141 6.39 7.35 13.32
C ASP A 141 5.04 7.09 14.02
N TYR A 142 4.15 8.09 13.98
CA TYR A 142 2.78 7.95 14.51
C TYR A 142 1.78 7.35 13.50
N ASN A 143 2.13 7.31 12.21
CA ASN A 143 1.24 6.81 11.16
C ASN A 143 1.26 5.28 11.07
N GLY A 144 2.22 4.64 11.73
CA GLY A 144 2.36 3.19 11.70
C GLY A 144 2.94 2.68 10.38
N SER A 145 3.64 3.54 9.64
CA SER A 145 4.26 3.19 8.35
C SER A 145 5.24 2.03 8.49
N TYR A 146 5.92 1.93 9.65
CA TYR A 146 6.78 0.80 9.99
C TYR A 146 6.10 -0.57 9.79
N ARG A 147 4.77 -0.70 9.96
CA ARG A 147 4.05 -1.98 9.82
C ARG A 147 4.16 -2.58 8.42
N VAL A 148 4.28 -1.75 7.39
CA VAL A 148 4.49 -2.21 6.01
C VAL A 148 5.75 -3.08 5.92
N TRP A 149 6.80 -2.72 6.65
CA TRP A 149 8.05 -3.47 6.68
C TRP A 149 7.92 -4.83 7.37
N ALA A 150 7.05 -4.97 8.37
CA ALA A 150 6.73 -6.28 8.94
C ALA A 150 6.04 -7.18 7.90
N TRP A 151 5.08 -6.65 7.16
CA TRP A 151 4.41 -7.40 6.09
C TRP A 151 5.38 -7.76 4.95
N ALA A 152 6.24 -6.82 4.55
CA ALA A 152 7.27 -7.05 3.54
C ALA A 152 8.28 -8.12 3.97
N SER A 153 8.71 -8.10 5.24
CA SER A 153 9.55 -9.12 5.85
C SER A 153 8.89 -10.49 5.80
N THR A 154 7.67 -10.61 6.35
CA THR A 154 6.93 -11.88 6.38
C THR A 154 6.73 -12.42 4.98
N PHE A 155 6.31 -11.58 4.05
CA PHE A 155 6.13 -11.97 2.65
C PHE A 155 7.44 -12.42 2.02
N GLY A 156 8.54 -11.67 2.17
CA GLY A 156 9.85 -12.03 1.60
C GLY A 156 10.38 -13.36 2.14
N ILE A 157 10.21 -13.63 3.43
CA ILE A 157 10.62 -14.90 4.05
C ILE A 157 9.74 -16.06 3.55
N VAL A 158 8.42 -15.91 3.58
CA VAL A 158 7.47 -16.95 3.13
C VAL A 158 7.64 -17.22 1.64
N PHE A 159 7.75 -16.18 0.82
CA PHE A 159 7.93 -16.31 -0.62
C PHE A 159 9.29 -16.93 -0.96
N GLY A 160 10.36 -16.52 -0.29
CA GLY A 160 11.67 -17.16 -0.41
C GLY A 160 11.62 -18.64 -0.04
N PHE A 161 10.95 -18.99 1.06
CA PHE A 161 10.73 -20.38 1.45
C PHE A 161 9.93 -21.17 0.39
N CYS A 162 8.85 -20.60 -0.15
CA CYS A 162 8.07 -21.22 -1.22
C CYS A 162 8.86 -21.46 -2.51
N LEU A 163 9.87 -20.63 -2.80
CA LEU A 163 10.81 -20.87 -3.91
C LEU A 163 11.80 -21.99 -3.58
N LEU A 164 12.36 -22.00 -2.36
CA LEU A 164 13.32 -23.02 -1.93
C LEU A 164 12.72 -24.44 -1.88
N THR A 165 11.44 -24.56 -1.53
CA THR A 165 10.76 -25.86 -1.40
C THR A 165 9.87 -26.19 -2.59
N GLU A 166 9.81 -25.32 -3.61
CA GLU A 166 8.88 -25.45 -4.75
C GLU A 166 7.41 -25.59 -4.31
N ALA A 167 7.04 -25.02 -3.15
CA ALA A 167 5.69 -25.16 -2.58
C ALA A 167 4.60 -24.58 -3.50
N HIS A 168 4.96 -23.62 -4.35
CA HIS A 168 4.06 -23.04 -5.33
C HIS A 168 3.62 -24.07 -6.41
N VAL A 169 4.50 -25.01 -6.78
CA VAL A 169 4.19 -26.12 -7.70
C VAL A 169 3.28 -27.13 -7.01
N ALA A 170 3.59 -27.50 -5.76
CA ALA A 170 2.71 -28.39 -4.99
C ALA A 170 1.32 -27.78 -4.80
N PHE A 171 1.25 -26.47 -4.51
CA PHE A 171 0.00 -25.74 -4.39
C PHE A 171 -0.79 -25.75 -5.70
N SER A 172 -0.17 -25.47 -6.85
CA SER A 172 -0.87 -25.47 -8.13
C SER A 172 -1.45 -26.83 -8.49
N LEU A 173 -0.70 -27.92 -8.25
CA LEU A 173 -1.18 -29.29 -8.43
C LEU A 173 -2.36 -29.62 -7.51
N THR A 174 -2.33 -29.17 -6.25
CA THR A 174 -3.46 -29.40 -5.32
C THR A 174 -4.72 -28.62 -5.71
N VAL A 175 -4.58 -27.39 -6.21
CA VAL A 175 -5.71 -26.58 -6.69
C VAL A 175 -6.32 -27.22 -7.94
N PHE A 176 -5.47 -27.72 -8.85
CA PHE A 176 -5.91 -28.46 -10.03
C PHE A 176 -6.73 -29.69 -9.64
N TRP A 177 -6.20 -30.51 -8.72
CA TRP A 177 -6.88 -31.69 -8.22
C TRP A 177 -8.24 -31.37 -7.56
N LEU A 178 -8.33 -30.26 -6.82
CA LEU A 178 -9.53 -29.93 -6.06
C LEU A 178 -10.65 -29.30 -6.90
N TRP A 179 -10.32 -28.41 -7.84
CA TRP A 179 -11.33 -27.64 -8.57
C TRP A 179 -11.75 -28.23 -9.91
N ASN A 180 -10.91 -29.07 -10.54
CA ASN A 180 -11.18 -29.70 -11.84
C ASN A 180 -11.72 -28.74 -12.94
N MET A 181 -11.36 -27.45 -12.84
CA MET A 181 -11.72 -26.42 -13.82
C MET A 181 -10.50 -26.17 -14.68
N GLU A 182 -10.56 -26.49 -15.97
CA GLU A 182 -9.49 -26.21 -16.92
C GLU A 182 -9.58 -24.76 -17.39
N PHE A 183 -8.55 -23.97 -17.12
CA PHE A 183 -8.39 -22.64 -17.72
C PHE A 183 -6.97 -22.42 -18.22
N TRP A 184 -6.80 -21.45 -19.12
CA TRP A 184 -5.52 -21.15 -19.74
C TRP A 184 -4.44 -20.86 -18.69
N LYS A 185 -3.33 -21.62 -18.72
CA LYS A 185 -2.18 -21.49 -17.80
C LYS A 185 -2.56 -21.55 -16.31
N GLN A 186 -3.48 -22.45 -15.96
CA GLN A 186 -3.99 -22.63 -14.60
C GLN A 186 -2.89 -22.87 -13.56
N ASP A 187 -1.89 -23.68 -13.92
CA ASP A 187 -0.73 -23.98 -13.10
C ASP A 187 0.04 -22.73 -12.67
N VAL A 188 0.19 -21.76 -13.57
CA VAL A 188 0.87 -20.48 -13.30
C VAL A 188 -0.06 -19.50 -12.58
N LEU A 189 -1.28 -19.31 -13.09
CA LEU A 189 -2.18 -18.27 -12.60
C LEU A 189 -2.63 -18.49 -11.16
N CYS A 190 -2.77 -19.74 -10.71
CA CYS A 190 -3.26 -20.05 -9.37
C CYS A 190 -2.37 -19.50 -8.24
N TRP A 191 -1.05 -19.45 -8.44
CA TRP A 191 -0.11 -18.89 -7.46
C TRP A 191 0.37 -17.49 -7.85
N LEU A 192 0.43 -17.18 -9.14
CA LEU A 192 0.87 -15.86 -9.61
C LEU A 192 -0.14 -14.76 -9.24
N ALA A 193 -1.44 -15.02 -9.39
CA ALA A 193 -2.48 -14.04 -9.08
C ALA A 193 -2.46 -13.58 -7.60
N PRO A 194 -2.49 -14.46 -6.58
CA PRO A 194 -2.40 -14.02 -5.18
C PRO A 194 -1.06 -13.33 -4.89
N THR A 195 0.03 -13.79 -5.50
CA THR A 195 1.36 -13.16 -5.37
C THR A 195 1.34 -11.72 -5.90
N LEU A 196 0.73 -11.47 -7.07
CA LEU A 196 0.59 -10.13 -7.66
C LEU A 196 -0.27 -9.20 -6.80
N VAL A 197 -1.35 -9.71 -6.21
CA VAL A 197 -2.21 -8.92 -5.31
C VAL A 197 -1.44 -8.47 -4.07
N ILE A 198 -0.71 -9.39 -3.42
CA ILE A 198 0.06 -9.09 -2.21
C ILE A 198 1.23 -8.15 -2.54
N THR A 199 2.01 -8.47 -3.57
CA THR A 199 3.17 -7.65 -3.97
C THR A 199 2.75 -6.26 -4.45
N GLY A 200 1.66 -6.15 -5.23
CA GLY A 200 1.10 -4.86 -5.65
C GLY A 200 0.66 -4.00 -4.46
N GLY A 201 0.02 -4.62 -3.46
CA GLY A 201 -0.37 -3.94 -2.21
C GLY A 201 0.82 -3.44 -1.39
N LEU A 202 1.94 -4.16 -1.39
CA LEU A 202 3.17 -3.77 -0.68
C LEU A 202 4.06 -2.81 -1.49
N PHE A 203 3.98 -2.85 -2.81
CA PHE A 203 4.87 -2.09 -3.69
C PHE A 203 4.76 -0.58 -3.48
N TRP A 204 3.53 -0.05 -3.46
CA TRP A 204 3.33 1.40 -3.35
C TRP A 204 3.79 1.98 -2.00
N PRO A 205 3.40 1.39 -0.84
CA PRO A 205 3.88 1.88 0.45
C PRO A 205 5.39 1.73 0.63
N LEU A 206 6.01 0.62 0.19
CA LEU A 206 7.46 0.45 0.25
C LEU A 206 8.19 1.46 -0.64
N ARG A 207 7.75 1.62 -1.89
CA ARG A 207 8.32 2.60 -2.82
C ARG A 207 8.25 4.01 -2.24
N HIS A 208 7.14 4.34 -1.59
CA HIS A 208 6.98 5.61 -0.91
C HIS A 208 8.01 5.73 0.24
N ASP A 209 8.10 4.76 1.14
CA ASP A 209 9.06 4.80 2.26
C ASP A 209 10.54 4.87 1.83
N MET A 210 10.85 4.42 0.62
CA MET A 210 12.20 4.42 0.04
C MET A 210 12.53 5.69 -0.75
N PHE A 211 11.67 6.71 -0.77
CA PHE A 211 11.85 7.86 -1.66
C PHE A 211 13.13 8.66 -1.44
N GLU A 212 13.61 8.73 -0.19
CA GLU A 212 14.81 9.48 0.20
C GLU A 212 16.09 8.79 -0.30
N CYS A 213 16.12 7.46 -0.28
CA CYS A 213 17.27 6.66 -0.72
C CYS A 213 17.17 6.33 -2.22
N LYS A 214 17.59 7.27 -3.07
CA LYS A 214 17.62 7.15 -4.53
C LYS A 214 18.15 5.80 -5.07
N PRO A 215 19.34 5.30 -4.65
CA PRO A 215 19.88 4.05 -5.21
C PRO A 215 19.01 2.85 -4.82
N SER A 216 18.54 2.80 -3.58
CA SER A 216 17.64 1.74 -3.11
C SER A 216 16.33 1.75 -3.90
N ARG A 217 15.73 2.92 -4.12
CA ARG A 217 14.52 3.07 -4.95
C ARG A 217 14.72 2.63 -6.39
N SER A 218 15.87 2.95 -6.98
CA SER A 218 16.21 2.55 -8.36
C SER A 218 16.30 1.02 -8.48
N LEU A 219 16.99 0.37 -7.54
CA LEU A 219 17.10 -1.09 -7.51
C LEU A 219 15.76 -1.76 -7.21
N PHE A 220 14.91 -1.17 -6.36
CA PHE A 220 13.56 -1.67 -6.10
C PHE A 220 12.69 -1.64 -7.37
N ALA A 221 12.77 -0.53 -8.12
CA ALA A 221 12.05 -0.39 -9.39
C ALA A 221 12.57 -1.36 -10.46
N LEU A 222 13.90 -1.55 -10.54
CA LEU A 222 14.51 -2.54 -11.41
C LEU A 222 14.02 -3.96 -11.07
N ALA A 223 14.04 -4.33 -9.79
CA ALA A 223 13.55 -5.62 -9.33
C ALA A 223 12.09 -5.85 -9.72
N ALA A 224 11.22 -4.86 -9.48
CA ALA A 224 9.82 -4.95 -9.87
C ALA A 224 9.66 -5.13 -11.39
N GLY A 225 10.44 -4.40 -12.20
CA GLY A 225 10.47 -4.58 -13.66
C GLY A 225 10.88 -5.99 -14.06
N CYS A 226 11.95 -6.54 -13.49
CA CYS A 226 12.38 -7.91 -13.72
C CYS A 226 11.29 -8.93 -13.36
N TRP A 227 10.64 -8.80 -12.20
CA TRP A 227 9.57 -9.72 -11.80
C TRP A 227 8.33 -9.62 -12.69
N VAL A 228 7.98 -8.43 -13.16
CA VAL A 228 6.90 -8.24 -14.14
C VAL A 228 7.25 -8.95 -15.45
N ILE A 229 8.49 -8.81 -15.95
CA ILE A 229 8.95 -9.50 -17.15
C ILE A 229 8.88 -11.03 -16.97
N VAL A 230 9.37 -11.55 -15.83
CA VAL A 230 9.29 -12.98 -15.48
C VAL A 230 7.84 -13.47 -15.46
N ALA A 231 6.92 -12.70 -14.89
CA ALA A 231 5.50 -13.04 -14.87
C ALA A 231 4.91 -13.10 -16.30
N PHE A 232 5.25 -12.16 -17.18
CA PHE A 232 4.84 -12.19 -18.58
C PHE A 232 5.39 -13.43 -19.31
N MET A 233 6.66 -13.75 -19.12
CA MET A 233 7.27 -14.96 -19.71
C MET A 233 6.54 -16.23 -19.24
N GLN A 234 6.18 -16.33 -17.95
CA GLN A 234 5.44 -17.49 -17.42
C GLN A 234 4.02 -17.62 -18.00
N ILE A 235 3.37 -16.51 -18.34
CA ILE A 235 2.06 -16.51 -19.01
C ILE A 235 2.19 -17.00 -20.47
N GLY A 236 3.39 -17.03 -21.04
CA GLY A 236 3.66 -17.50 -22.42
C GLY A 236 3.99 -16.38 -23.39
N PHE A 237 4.40 -15.20 -22.90
CA PHE A 237 4.97 -14.15 -23.75
C PHE A 237 6.45 -14.42 -23.98
N ASP A 238 6.76 -15.17 -25.04
CA ASP A 238 8.13 -15.48 -25.43
C ASP A 238 8.80 -14.29 -26.11
N PHE A 239 10.09 -14.06 -25.82
CA PHE A 239 10.85 -13.01 -26.48
C PHE A 239 11.31 -13.46 -27.87
N PRO A 240 11.00 -12.71 -28.95
CA PRO A 240 11.52 -13.04 -30.27
C PRO A 240 13.04 -12.91 -30.29
N GLY A 241 13.75 -13.95 -30.72
CA GLY A 241 15.20 -13.93 -30.95
C GLY A 241 16.06 -14.59 -29.87
N THR A 242 15.49 -15.09 -28.77
CA THR A 242 16.25 -15.90 -27.80
C THR A 242 16.04 -17.39 -28.06
N ASN A 243 17.10 -18.09 -28.45
CA ASN A 243 17.09 -19.55 -28.66
C ASN A 243 16.84 -20.33 -27.35
N ASN A 244 17.10 -19.70 -26.20
CA ASN A 244 16.98 -20.32 -24.89
C ASN A 244 16.13 -19.44 -23.96
N GLN A 245 14.81 -19.60 -24.05
CA GLN A 245 13.84 -18.86 -23.22
C GLN A 245 14.02 -19.17 -21.72
N GLN A 246 14.39 -20.40 -21.37
CA GLN A 246 14.52 -20.82 -19.98
C GLN A 246 15.74 -20.17 -19.30
N ALA A 247 16.88 -20.09 -19.98
CA ALA A 247 18.04 -19.37 -19.48
C ALA A 247 17.75 -17.86 -19.33
N ALA A 248 17.01 -17.27 -20.28
CA ALA A 248 16.59 -15.87 -20.17
C ALA A 248 15.67 -15.63 -18.96
N HIS A 249 14.69 -16.53 -18.75
CA HIS A 249 13.80 -16.50 -17.59
C HIS A 249 14.58 -16.57 -16.27
N ALA A 250 15.50 -17.54 -16.16
CA ALA A 250 16.37 -17.69 -15.01
C ALA A 250 17.25 -16.46 -14.76
N ALA A 251 17.85 -15.90 -15.82
CA ALA A 251 18.71 -14.72 -15.72
C ALA A 251 17.95 -13.50 -15.19
N ILE A 252 16.78 -13.21 -15.77
CA ILE A 252 15.96 -12.06 -15.36
C ILE A 252 15.44 -12.27 -13.92
N GLY A 253 15.05 -13.49 -13.56
CA GLY A 253 14.65 -13.84 -12.20
C GLY A 253 15.76 -13.60 -11.17
N MET A 254 16.99 -14.06 -11.46
CA MET A 254 18.14 -13.86 -10.57
C MET A 254 18.56 -12.38 -10.45
N ILE A 255 18.53 -11.63 -11.56
CA ILE A 255 18.78 -10.18 -11.54
C ILE A 255 17.71 -9.48 -10.69
N GLY A 256 16.44 -9.85 -10.84
CA GLY A 256 15.34 -9.32 -10.03
C GLY A 256 15.52 -9.61 -8.54
N ALA A 257 15.89 -10.83 -8.18
CA ALA A 257 16.14 -11.24 -6.81
C ALA A 257 17.33 -10.49 -6.18
N LEU A 258 18.44 -10.37 -6.93
CA LEU A 258 19.63 -9.62 -6.50
C LEU A 258 19.33 -8.13 -6.33
N ALA A 259 18.64 -7.51 -7.28
CA ALA A 259 18.27 -6.10 -7.21
C ALA A 259 17.36 -5.82 -6.00
N PHE A 260 16.40 -6.70 -5.71
CA PHE A 260 15.53 -6.57 -4.54
C PHE A 260 16.31 -6.70 -3.23
N PHE A 261 17.18 -7.71 -3.10
CA PHE A 261 18.04 -7.88 -1.93
C PHE A 261 18.93 -6.66 -1.70
N MET A 262 19.64 -6.21 -2.74
CA MET A 262 20.50 -5.04 -2.65
C MET A 262 19.72 -3.75 -2.34
N SER A 263 18.49 -3.63 -2.87
CA SER A 263 17.60 -2.53 -2.53
C SER A 263 17.28 -2.48 -1.04
N MET A 264 16.89 -3.61 -0.45
CA MET A 264 16.62 -3.72 0.99
C MET A 264 17.87 -3.44 1.82
N LEU A 265 19.03 -3.98 1.43
CA LEU A 265 20.30 -3.77 2.13
C LEU A 265 20.73 -2.30 2.17
N LEU A 266 20.62 -1.60 1.04
CA LEU A 266 20.93 -0.17 0.97
C LEU A 266 19.91 0.67 1.76
N HIS A 267 18.63 0.28 1.77
CA HIS A 267 17.63 0.95 2.58
C HIS A 267 17.89 0.75 4.07
N ALA A 268 18.23 -0.46 4.49
CA ALA A 268 18.57 -0.74 5.89
C ALA A 268 19.79 0.07 6.34
N ARG A 269 20.81 0.22 5.48
CA ARG A 269 21.92 1.16 5.73
C ARG A 269 21.40 2.59 5.92
N PHE A 270 20.57 3.07 5.01
CA PHE A 270 19.99 4.42 5.09
C PHE A 270 19.24 4.64 6.41
N VAL A 271 18.39 3.69 6.80
CA VAL A 271 17.61 3.77 8.05
C VAL A 271 18.49 3.74 9.31
N LEU A 272 19.55 2.92 9.31
CA LEU A 272 20.42 2.77 10.48
C LEU A 272 21.43 3.92 10.67
N TYR A 273 21.82 4.60 9.59
CA TYR A 273 22.92 5.56 9.61
C TYR A 273 22.53 7.00 9.24
N GLU A 274 21.46 7.20 8.47
CA GLU A 274 21.04 8.52 8.00
C GLU A 274 19.77 8.97 8.73
N THR A 275 18.64 8.26 8.58
CA THR A 275 17.36 8.63 9.22
C THR A 275 16.58 7.40 9.70
N ALA A 276 16.44 7.24 11.02
CA ALA A 276 15.58 6.21 11.60
C ALA A 276 14.09 6.59 11.52
N GLU A 277 13.79 7.86 11.32
CA GLU A 277 12.44 8.39 11.24
C GLU A 277 11.78 8.01 9.93
N ALA A 278 10.48 7.71 9.99
CA ALA A 278 9.68 7.59 8.79
C ALA A 278 9.68 8.94 8.08
N PRO A 279 9.82 8.97 6.75
CA PRO A 279 9.90 10.23 6.05
C PRO A 279 8.61 11.01 6.30
N VAL A 280 8.73 12.24 6.79
CA VAL A 280 7.58 13.10 7.03
C VAL A 280 6.95 13.34 5.69
N VAL A 281 5.79 12.70 5.46
CA VAL A 281 4.97 13.00 4.32
C VAL A 281 4.45 14.40 4.54
N VAL A 282 5.23 15.39 4.11
CA VAL A 282 4.66 16.67 3.72
C VAL A 282 3.71 16.27 2.61
N GLN A 283 2.43 16.10 2.95
CA GLN A 283 1.37 15.81 2.01
C GLN A 283 1.31 17.02 1.09
N LYS A 284 2.21 17.06 0.11
CA LYS A 284 2.09 17.93 -1.03
C LYS A 284 0.79 17.45 -1.66
N PRO A 285 -0.24 18.32 -1.78
CA PRO A 285 -1.51 17.93 -2.37
C PRO A 285 -1.19 17.22 -3.68
N SER A 286 -1.57 15.95 -3.80
CA SER A 286 -1.14 15.13 -4.93
C SER A 286 -1.56 15.86 -6.20
N ALA A 287 -0.71 15.88 -7.23
CA ALA A 287 -1.09 16.52 -8.49
C ALA A 287 -2.40 15.93 -9.04
N LEU A 288 -2.71 14.67 -8.72
CA LEU A 288 -4.01 14.04 -8.99
C LEU A 288 -5.15 14.61 -8.16
N ASN A 289 -4.95 14.98 -6.89
CA ASN A 289 -5.95 15.69 -6.10
C ASN A 289 -6.14 17.12 -6.65
N ILE A 290 -5.07 17.78 -7.08
CA ILE A 290 -5.16 19.09 -7.75
C ILE A 290 -5.90 18.95 -9.10
N VAL A 291 -5.59 17.91 -9.87
CA VAL A 291 -6.26 17.63 -11.16
C VAL A 291 -7.70 17.17 -10.93
N ARG A 292 -8.00 16.40 -9.88
CA ARG A 292 -9.36 15.99 -9.51
C ARG A 292 -10.18 17.16 -8.95
N GLU A 293 -9.57 18.07 -8.21
CA GLU A 293 -10.21 19.33 -7.79
C GLU A 293 -10.48 20.19 -9.02
N ARG A 294 -9.51 20.36 -9.92
CA ARG A 294 -9.72 21.10 -11.18
C ARG A 294 -10.74 20.42 -12.10
N LEU A 295 -10.73 19.10 -12.21
CA LEU A 295 -11.76 18.36 -12.97
C LEU A 295 -13.12 18.47 -12.28
N GLY A 296 -13.16 18.46 -10.95
CA GLY A 296 -14.36 18.67 -10.15
C GLY A 296 -14.94 20.06 -10.37
N ASP A 297 -14.10 21.09 -10.49
CA ASP A 297 -14.54 22.45 -10.82
C ASP A 297 -15.05 22.55 -12.27
N VAL A 298 -14.39 21.88 -13.22
CA VAL A 298 -14.82 21.85 -14.64
C VAL A 298 -16.10 21.04 -14.81
N LEU A 299 -16.21 19.85 -14.22
CA LEU A 299 -17.42 19.05 -14.19
C LEU A 299 -18.53 19.73 -13.40
N GLY A 300 -18.19 20.43 -12.33
CA GLY A 300 -19.09 21.27 -11.53
C GLY A 300 -19.75 22.36 -12.37
N LEU A 301 -18.98 23.03 -13.24
CA LEU A 301 -19.50 24.00 -14.22
C LEU A 301 -20.43 23.36 -15.25
N PHE A 302 -20.14 22.12 -15.69
CA PHE A 302 -21.03 21.38 -16.59
C PHE A 302 -22.32 20.90 -15.90
N THR A 303 -22.24 20.42 -14.66
CA THR A 303 -23.42 20.01 -13.88
C THR A 303 -24.28 21.21 -13.47
N GLY A 304 -23.66 22.36 -13.19
CA GLY A 304 -24.38 23.62 -12.94
C GLY A 304 -25.15 24.09 -14.16
N ARG A 305 -24.54 24.06 -15.35
CA ARG A 305 -25.22 24.35 -16.62
C ARG A 305 -26.33 23.34 -16.95
N LEU A 306 -26.17 22.06 -16.60
CA LEU A 306 -27.20 21.05 -16.79
C LEU A 306 -28.40 21.26 -15.86
N ALA A 307 -28.15 21.65 -14.61
CA ALA A 307 -29.20 22.00 -13.66
C ALA A 307 -29.95 23.28 -14.08
N GLU A 308 -29.24 24.32 -14.54
CA GLU A 308 -29.86 25.51 -15.14
C GLU A 308 -30.66 25.16 -16.40
N TRP A 309 -30.14 24.30 -17.28
CA TRP A 309 -30.85 23.88 -18.48
C TRP A 309 -32.13 23.09 -18.17
N GLN A 310 -32.10 22.21 -17.16
CA GLN A 310 -33.28 21.50 -16.68
C GLN A 310 -34.32 22.48 -16.11
N HIS A 311 -33.89 23.43 -15.28
CA HIS A 311 -34.76 24.45 -14.71
C HIS A 311 -35.39 25.35 -15.80
N GLN A 312 -34.62 25.71 -16.85
CA GLN A 312 -35.12 26.47 -18.00
C GLN A 312 -36.17 25.68 -18.80
N ARG A 313 -35.98 24.36 -18.93
CA ARG A 313 -36.88 23.48 -19.67
C ARG A 313 -38.21 23.30 -18.95
N GLU A 314 -38.20 23.32 -17.63
CA GLU A 314 -39.39 23.25 -16.78
C GLU A 314 -40.21 24.54 -16.87
N ILE A 315 -39.55 25.70 -16.81
CA ILE A 315 -40.18 27.02 -17.03
C ILE A 315 -40.80 27.09 -18.44
N ASN A 316 -40.07 26.65 -19.48
CA ASN A 316 -40.59 26.64 -20.84
C ASN A 316 -41.75 25.64 -21.04
N ARG A 317 -41.81 24.57 -20.24
CA ARG A 317 -42.96 23.64 -20.24
C ARG A 317 -44.20 24.28 -19.61
N GLN A 318 -44.02 25.03 -18.53
CA GLN A 318 -45.13 25.75 -17.89
C GLN A 318 -45.65 26.90 -18.75
N ASN A 319 -44.77 27.58 -19.49
CA ASN A 319 -45.14 28.70 -20.35
C ASN A 319 -45.67 28.28 -21.74
N LYS A 320 -45.75 26.98 -22.06
CA LYS A 320 -46.27 26.54 -23.36
C LYS A 320 -47.79 26.70 -23.37
N PRO A 321 -48.37 27.63 -24.16
CA PRO A 321 -49.80 27.87 -24.15
C PRO A 321 -50.52 26.59 -24.60
N LYS A 322 -51.46 26.11 -23.79
CA LYS A 322 -52.36 25.00 -24.14
C LYS A 322 -53.14 25.41 -25.39
N LYS A 323 -52.68 24.97 -26.56
CA LYS A 323 -53.48 25.04 -27.79
C LYS A 323 -54.71 24.16 -27.57
N GLU A 324 -55.86 24.80 -27.36
CA GLU A 324 -57.16 24.16 -27.36
C GLU A 324 -57.33 23.38 -28.67
N LYS A 325 -57.34 22.05 -28.54
CA LYS A 325 -57.70 21.16 -29.64
C LYS A 325 -59.20 21.32 -29.87
N LYS A 326 -59.58 22.15 -30.83
CA LYS A 326 -60.94 22.20 -31.36
C LYS A 326 -61.23 20.86 -32.03
N LYS A 327 -62.03 20.04 -31.36
CA LYS A 327 -62.52 18.73 -31.78
C LYS A 327 -63.53 18.96 -32.91
N VAL A 328 -63.11 18.76 -34.16
CA VAL A 328 -64.03 18.69 -35.31
C VAL A 328 -64.44 17.24 -35.46
N GLU A 329 -65.68 16.95 -35.08
CA GLU A 329 -66.39 15.72 -35.36
C GLU A 329 -66.62 15.58 -36.87
N GLN A 330 -66.34 14.41 -37.43
CA GLN A 330 -66.96 13.96 -38.67
C GLN A 330 -67.51 12.53 -38.47
N PRO A 331 -68.74 12.26 -38.92
CA PRO A 331 -69.46 11.04 -38.56
C PRO A 331 -69.23 9.90 -39.56
N GLN A 332 -69.60 8.72 -39.05
CA GLN A 332 -69.49 7.37 -39.59
C GLN A 332 -70.17 7.16 -40.96
N ALA A 333 -69.60 6.28 -41.78
CA ALA A 333 -70.38 5.35 -42.59
C ALA A 333 -69.60 4.06 -42.89
N LYS A 334 -70.31 2.94 -42.79
CA LYS A 334 -69.93 1.54 -42.91
C LYS A 334 -69.52 1.16 -44.35
N ASP A 335 -68.62 0.20 -44.53
CA ASP A 335 -68.93 -1.16 -45.02
C ASP A 335 -67.66 -1.95 -45.42
N LYS A 336 -67.71 -3.27 -45.16
CA LYS A 336 -66.80 -4.36 -45.60
C LYS A 336 -66.87 -4.54 -47.13
N PRO A 337 -66.00 -5.31 -47.87
CA PRO A 337 -65.36 -6.58 -47.46
C PRO A 337 -63.96 -6.96 -48.06
N VAL A 338 -63.37 -8.02 -47.48
CA VAL A 338 -62.64 -9.16 -48.09
C VAL A 338 -61.59 -8.91 -49.21
N ALA A 339 -60.32 -9.30 -48.97
CA ALA A 339 -59.58 -10.25 -49.85
C ALA A 339 -58.15 -10.62 -49.33
N LYS A 340 -57.98 -11.93 -49.08
CA LYS A 340 -56.83 -12.84 -49.27
C LYS A 340 -55.43 -12.31 -49.66
N LYS A 341 -54.40 -12.79 -48.95
CA LYS A 341 -53.19 -13.56 -49.40
C LYS A 341 -52.13 -13.44 -48.29
N ALA A 342 -51.20 -14.35 -48.01
CA ALA A 342 -50.96 -15.78 -48.22
C ALA A 342 -49.72 -16.10 -47.33
N LYS A 343 -49.64 -17.34 -46.83
CA LYS A 343 -48.54 -18.04 -46.12
C LYS A 343 -47.17 -17.98 -46.88
N PRO A 344 -46.00 -18.45 -46.36
CA PRO A 344 -45.75 -19.57 -45.40
C PRO A 344 -44.71 -19.29 -44.27
N THR A 345 -44.76 -19.90 -43.08
CA THR A 345 -44.38 -21.27 -42.61
C THR A 345 -42.89 -21.42 -42.22
N ALA A 346 -42.64 -21.62 -40.92
CA ALA A 346 -41.59 -22.44 -40.26
C ALA A 346 -41.93 -22.36 -38.75
N GLU A 347 -42.58 -23.32 -38.09
CA GLU A 347 -42.15 -24.69 -37.75
C GLU A 347 -40.79 -24.71 -37.05
N VAL A 348 -40.79 -24.79 -35.71
CA VAL A 348 -40.07 -25.79 -34.90
C VAL A 348 -40.67 -25.77 -33.48
N ASP A 349 -41.12 -26.94 -33.06
CA ASP A 349 -41.57 -27.33 -31.73
C ASP A 349 -40.42 -27.36 -30.70
N GLN A 350 -40.69 -27.05 -29.43
CA GLN A 350 -40.85 -28.06 -28.38
C GLN A 350 -40.95 -27.40 -27.00
N ALA A 351 -41.96 -27.86 -26.28
CA ALA A 351 -42.16 -27.68 -24.86
C ALA A 351 -41.07 -28.41 -24.06
N ASP A 352 -40.74 -27.89 -22.88
CA ASP A 352 -41.01 -28.66 -21.67
C ASP A 352 -41.04 -27.75 -20.44
N GLU A 353 -42.08 -28.02 -19.66
CA GLU A 353 -42.63 -27.34 -18.52
C GLU A 353 -42.29 -28.20 -17.30
N ILE A 354 -41.51 -27.66 -16.34
CA ILE A 354 -41.43 -28.19 -14.98
C ILE A 354 -41.37 -27.00 -14.00
N GLU A 355 -42.57 -26.54 -13.63
CA GLU A 355 -42.94 -26.09 -12.28
C GLU A 355 -42.62 -27.23 -11.28
N GLU A 356 -42.27 -27.09 -10.00
CA GLU A 356 -42.42 -26.06 -8.97
C GLU A 356 -41.72 -26.66 -7.71
N LYS A 357 -41.04 -25.86 -6.87
CA LYS A 357 -41.27 -25.80 -5.41
C LYS A 357 -40.22 -25.02 -4.63
N GLU A 358 -40.76 -24.12 -3.83
CA GLU A 358 -40.16 -23.40 -2.71
C GLU A 358 -39.47 -24.32 -1.70
N GLU A 359 -38.38 -23.85 -1.09
CA GLU A 359 -38.26 -23.79 0.37
C GLU A 359 -37.05 -22.94 0.81
N ALA A 360 -37.30 -22.02 1.73
CA ALA A 360 -36.34 -21.12 2.35
C ALA A 360 -35.64 -21.76 3.59
N PRO A 361 -34.94 -21.01 4.45
CA PRO A 361 -33.49 -20.92 4.52
C PRO A 361 -32.88 -21.75 5.68
N LYS A 362 -31.75 -22.44 5.42
CA LYS A 362 -30.96 -23.10 6.49
C LYS A 362 -30.06 -22.10 7.22
N LYS A 363 -30.42 -21.85 8.49
CA LYS A 363 -29.64 -21.12 9.50
C LYS A 363 -28.26 -21.76 9.70
N LYS A 364 -27.20 -20.94 9.68
CA LYS A 364 -25.85 -21.34 10.10
C LYS A 364 -25.79 -21.40 11.64
N PRO A 365 -25.24 -22.47 12.25
CA PRO A 365 -24.98 -22.49 13.69
C PRO A 365 -23.77 -21.62 14.01
N ARG A 366 -23.97 -20.62 14.87
CA ARG A 366 -22.91 -19.77 15.42
C ARG A 366 -22.29 -20.52 16.60
N PHE A 367 -21.15 -21.17 16.37
CA PHE A 367 -20.32 -21.75 17.44
C PHE A 367 -19.85 -20.62 18.37
N ARG A 368 -20.26 -20.68 19.64
CA ARG A 368 -19.83 -19.78 20.71
C ARG A 368 -18.78 -20.54 21.53
N LEU A 369 -17.50 -20.26 21.30
CA LEU A 369 -16.44 -20.76 22.18
C LEU A 369 -16.61 -20.14 23.57
N LYS A 370 -16.71 -20.99 24.59
CA LYS A 370 -16.43 -20.66 25.99
C LYS A 370 -14.93 -20.42 26.09
N SER A 371 -14.52 -19.22 26.48
CA SER A 371 -13.17 -18.99 27.02
C SER A 371 -13.30 -18.89 28.53
N ASP A 372 -12.66 -19.82 29.22
CA ASP A 372 -12.52 -19.82 30.66
C ASP A 372 -11.78 -18.57 31.12
N SER A 373 -12.34 -17.91 32.14
CA SER A 373 -11.74 -16.80 32.85
C SER A 373 -10.64 -17.31 33.76
N VAL A 374 -9.39 -17.07 33.38
CA VAL A 374 -8.24 -17.18 34.29
C VAL A 374 -8.19 -15.89 35.12
N ASN A 375 -8.46 -16.03 36.42
CA ASN A 375 -8.11 -15.07 37.44
C ASN A 375 -6.61 -14.77 37.34
N THR A 376 -6.25 -13.50 37.20
CA THR A 376 -4.90 -13.04 37.52
C THR A 376 -5.06 -11.99 38.59
N GLU A 377 -4.59 -12.38 39.77
CA GLU A 377 -4.53 -11.58 40.99
C GLU A 377 -3.62 -10.37 40.75
N ASP A 378 -4.12 -9.20 41.13
CA ASP A 378 -3.35 -7.97 41.25
C ASP A 378 -2.33 -8.09 42.38
N PRO A 379 -1.04 -7.78 42.18
CA PRO A 379 -0.20 -7.35 43.28
C PRO A 379 -0.27 -5.83 43.38
N ALA A 380 -0.76 -5.40 44.54
CA ALA A 380 -0.61 -4.06 45.07
C ALA A 380 0.85 -3.58 44.97
N SER A 381 1.06 -2.42 44.36
CA SER A 381 2.26 -1.62 44.60
C SER A 381 1.83 -0.20 44.97
N SER A 382 1.71 -0.01 46.27
CA SER A 382 1.82 1.26 46.95
C SER A 382 3.21 1.86 46.71
N SER A 383 3.27 3.05 46.14
CA SER A 383 4.36 3.98 46.39
C SER A 383 3.81 5.38 46.14
N ASP A 384 3.44 6.00 47.25
CA ASP A 384 3.24 7.42 47.40
C ASP A 384 4.48 8.16 46.91
N ASP A 385 4.31 9.06 45.95
CA ASP A 385 5.31 10.07 45.61
C ASP A 385 4.57 11.39 45.41
N ASP A 386 4.42 12.10 46.53
CA ASP A 386 3.88 13.45 46.64
C ASP A 386 4.88 14.44 46.00
N SER A 387 4.81 14.59 44.68
CA SER A 387 5.45 15.71 44.00
C SER A 387 4.50 16.92 44.00
N GLN A 388 4.71 17.75 45.01
CA GLN A 388 4.21 19.10 45.21
C GLN A 388 4.38 19.94 43.92
N TRP A 389 3.28 20.24 43.22
CA TRP A 389 3.28 21.19 42.11
C TRP A 389 3.21 22.59 42.71
N GLU A 390 4.30 23.34 42.60
CA GLU A 390 4.31 24.79 42.82
C GLU A 390 3.34 25.44 41.83
N GLU A 391 2.29 26.03 42.39
CA GLU A 391 1.31 26.88 41.73
C GLU A 391 2.05 28.14 41.25
N VAL A 392 2.42 28.15 39.96
CA VAL A 392 2.87 29.36 39.29
C VAL A 392 1.63 30.22 39.09
N GLU A 393 1.50 31.26 39.92
CA GLU A 393 0.55 32.35 39.72
C GLU A 393 0.82 32.99 38.35
N GLU A 394 -0.03 32.67 37.36
CA GLU A 394 -0.13 33.40 36.11
C GLU A 394 -0.80 34.75 36.40
N ASP A 395 0.05 35.73 36.67
CA ASP A 395 -0.28 37.15 36.74
C ASP A 395 -0.68 37.68 35.34
N ASP A 396 -1.68 38.56 35.32
CA ASP A 396 -2.13 39.39 34.20
C ASP A 396 -2.86 38.74 33.01
N SER A 397 -4.07 38.25 33.27
CA SER A 397 -5.14 38.31 32.27
C SER A 397 -5.64 39.76 32.14
N GLU A 398 -4.99 40.56 31.29
CA GLU A 398 -5.61 41.76 30.71
C GLU A 398 -6.89 41.32 29.98
N SER A 399 -8.04 41.43 30.65
CA SER A 399 -9.33 41.19 30.04
C SER A 399 -9.57 42.28 28.99
N TYR A 400 -9.27 41.98 27.74
CA TYR A 400 -9.64 42.85 26.63
C TYR A 400 -11.18 43.02 26.64
N PRO A 401 -11.74 44.24 26.62
CA PRO A 401 -13.18 44.49 26.71
C PRO A 401 -14.03 43.99 25.52
N MET A 402 -13.46 43.17 24.62
CA MET A 402 -14.06 42.79 23.34
C MET A 402 -14.77 41.43 23.34
N ASP A 403 -14.64 40.63 24.40
CA ASP A 403 -15.23 39.28 24.42
C ASP A 403 -16.74 39.27 24.69
N SER A 404 -17.30 40.32 25.31
CA SER A 404 -18.75 40.41 25.54
C SER A 404 -19.56 40.66 24.26
N GLU A 405 -19.01 41.35 23.26
CA GLU A 405 -19.69 41.55 21.96
C GLU A 405 -19.62 40.31 21.06
N LEU A 406 -18.59 39.48 21.24
CA LEU A 406 -18.46 38.22 20.49
C LEU A 406 -19.53 37.21 20.91
N GLU A 407 -20.05 37.29 22.14
CA GLU A 407 -20.97 36.29 22.69
C GLU A 407 -22.28 36.16 21.90
N ASN A 408 -22.81 37.27 21.38
CA ASN A 408 -24.07 37.29 20.62
C ASN A 408 -23.91 37.02 19.11
N MET A 409 -22.70 36.83 18.59
CA MET A 409 -22.47 36.56 17.17
C MET A 409 -22.51 35.07 16.83
N SER A 410 -23.14 34.75 15.69
CA SER A 410 -23.14 33.40 15.11
C SER A 410 -21.71 32.88 14.89
N ARG A 411 -21.50 31.58 15.08
CA ARG A 411 -20.18 30.91 14.87
C ARG A 411 -19.56 31.22 13.50
N LYS A 412 -20.39 31.47 12.47
CA LYS A 412 -19.90 31.87 11.13
C LYS A 412 -19.29 33.27 11.12
N ASP A 413 -19.89 34.21 11.83
CA ASP A 413 -19.45 35.61 11.85
C ASP A 413 -18.19 35.77 12.70
N ARG A 414 -18.08 35.04 13.82
CA ARG A 414 -16.82 34.97 14.59
C ARG A 414 -15.64 34.48 13.74
N LYS A 415 -15.86 33.49 12.86
CA LYS A 415 -14.82 33.00 11.93
C LYS A 415 -14.45 34.03 10.86
N LYS A 416 -15.42 34.78 10.32
CA LYS A 416 -15.15 35.87 9.37
C LYS A 416 -14.36 37.00 10.02
N LEU A 417 -14.71 37.40 11.24
CA LEU A 417 -14.05 38.48 11.97
C LEU A 417 -12.58 38.13 12.27
N LYS A 418 -12.31 36.92 12.79
CA LYS A 418 -10.93 36.42 12.99
C LYS A 418 -10.12 36.38 11.69
N LYS A 419 -10.76 36.07 10.55
CA LYS A 419 -10.09 36.07 9.24
C LYS A 419 -9.74 37.48 8.78
N MET A 420 -10.62 38.47 9.01
CA MET A 420 -10.34 39.88 8.70
C MET A 420 -9.23 40.46 9.57
N GLN A 421 -9.23 40.19 10.89
CA GLN A 421 -8.15 40.64 11.78
C GLN A 421 -6.78 40.08 11.38
N ARG A 422 -6.71 38.81 10.97
CA ARG A 422 -5.48 38.20 10.43
C ARG A 422 -5.01 38.83 9.12
N GLN A 423 -5.93 39.37 8.31
CA GLN A 423 -5.58 40.08 7.08
C GLN A 423 -5.13 41.52 7.35
N GLN A 424 -5.71 42.19 8.35
CA GLN A 424 -5.29 43.53 8.75
C GLN A 424 -3.91 43.53 9.41
N THR A 425 -3.65 42.58 10.31
CA THR A 425 -2.31 42.41 10.93
C THR A 425 -1.22 42.14 9.89
N ARG A 426 -1.51 41.30 8.88
CA ARG A 426 -0.59 41.07 7.74
C ARG A 426 -0.37 42.26 6.81
N LYS A 427 -1.27 43.25 6.82
CA LYS A 427 -1.09 44.50 6.05
C LYS A 427 -0.37 45.58 6.86
N ALA A 428 -0.36 45.44 8.18
CA ALA A 428 0.30 46.38 9.09
C ALA A 428 1.76 45.99 9.39
N SER A 429 2.13 44.71 9.21
CA SER A 429 3.52 44.23 9.12
C SER A 429 4.06 44.38 7.71
#